data_AF-A0A9P9FV35-F1
#
_entry.id   AF-A0A9P9FV35-F1
#
_cell.length_a   1.000
_cell.length_b   1.000
_cell.length_c   1.000
_cell.angle_alpha   90.00
_cell.angle_beta   90.00
_cell.angle_gamma   90.00
#
_symmetry.space_group_name_H-M   'P 1'
#
loop_
_entity.id
_entity.type
_entity.pdbx_description
1 polymer ?
#
loop_
_entity_poly.entity_id
_entity_poly.type
_entity_poly.pdbx_seq_one_letter_code
_entity_poly.pdbx_strand_id
1 'polypeptide(L)'
;MAMRNLILALLLAAQQATCDTVPCYDMNGDLADPDLVATPCNPYAKGTTGSHSACCSITNKDACLSTGLCLGPWSNSPNSVLWVAWCTDSTWQDPACPRFCLNKKFIRTGGSNLNGCSATKWCCGGGWTSGECCNENFSLPDSGIGTVVRQLGPQATFSESTTVASSTSTSPSISETGSQAPGCSAATSTSGSTSNTAIVGGILGAALAASLVLLIVLALSNRKLRRRLRVSQRTPGTDKTVPLSPETMVGASTAAIPPWGYDIAPHRPQPSGSSQPTELDGN
;
A
#
# COMPACT_ATOMS: atom_id res chain seq x y z
N MET A 1 -45.21 -4.59 -13.23
CA MET A 1 -43.95 -5.31 -13.51
C MET A 1 -42.69 -4.44 -13.37
N ALA A 2 -42.71 -3.15 -13.74
CA ALA A 2 -41.55 -2.27 -13.66
C ALA A 2 -40.90 -2.13 -12.25
N MET A 3 -41.69 -2.16 -11.17
CA MET A 3 -41.18 -1.98 -9.80
C MET A 3 -40.36 -3.19 -9.28
N ARG A 4 -40.62 -4.40 -9.79
CA ARG A 4 -39.93 -5.64 -9.38
C ARG A 4 -38.52 -5.73 -9.97
N ASN A 5 -38.32 -5.23 -11.19
CA ASN A 5 -37.00 -5.15 -11.84
C ASN A 5 -36.10 -4.08 -11.18
N LEU A 6 -36.70 -3.00 -10.64
CA LEU A 6 -35.95 -1.96 -9.93
C LEU A 6 -35.37 -2.48 -8.59
N ILE A 7 -36.14 -3.30 -7.86
CA ILE A 7 -35.70 -3.90 -6.58
C ILE A 7 -34.56 -4.91 -6.81
N LEU A 8 -34.65 -5.73 -7.87
CA LEU A 8 -33.57 -6.65 -8.25
C LEU A 8 -32.29 -5.90 -8.66
N ALA A 9 -32.40 -4.81 -9.42
CA ALA A 9 -31.24 -3.99 -9.79
C ALA A 9 -30.57 -3.31 -8.57
N LEU A 10 -31.36 -2.84 -7.60
CA LEU A 10 -30.86 -2.27 -6.34
C LEU A 10 -30.19 -3.31 -5.44
N LEU A 11 -30.71 -4.54 -5.39
CA LEU A 11 -30.09 -5.63 -4.62
C LEU A 11 -28.79 -6.13 -5.26
N LEU A 12 -28.69 -6.16 -6.60
CA LEU A 12 -27.43 -6.49 -7.28
C LEU A 12 -26.39 -5.37 -7.14
N ALA A 13 -26.80 -4.10 -7.15
CA ALA A 13 -25.88 -2.97 -6.95
C ALA A 13 -25.37 -2.86 -5.49
N ALA A 14 -26.08 -3.43 -4.52
CA ALA A 14 -25.67 -3.44 -3.11
C ALA A 14 -24.66 -4.57 -2.77
N GLN A 15 -24.39 -5.50 -3.68
CA GLN A 15 -23.35 -6.51 -3.53
C GLN A 15 -22.00 -6.04 -4.07
N GLN A 16 -21.71 -4.74 -3.96
CA GLN A 16 -20.32 -4.31 -4.09
C GLN A 16 -19.56 -5.00 -2.96
N ALA A 17 -18.87 -6.08 -3.29
CA ALA A 17 -18.00 -6.81 -2.40
C ALA A 17 -17.01 -5.78 -1.85
N THR A 18 -17.22 -5.39 -0.60
CA THR A 18 -16.16 -4.78 0.18
C THR A 18 -15.13 -5.89 0.29
N CYS A 19 -14.11 -5.87 -0.58
CA CYS A 19 -12.89 -6.60 -0.28
C CYS A 19 -12.42 -6.05 1.05
N ASP A 20 -12.70 -6.77 2.14
CA ASP A 20 -12.19 -6.43 3.45
C ASP A 20 -10.68 -6.32 3.29
N THR A 21 -10.20 -5.10 3.37
CA THR A 21 -8.78 -4.80 3.27
C THR A 21 -8.11 -5.42 4.48
N VAL A 22 -7.36 -6.49 4.25
CA VAL A 22 -6.60 -7.16 5.29
C VAL A 22 -5.65 -6.13 5.92
N PRO A 23 -5.68 -5.97 7.25
CA PRO A 23 -4.80 -5.02 7.92
C PRO A 23 -3.34 -5.45 7.73
N CYS A 24 -2.47 -4.45 7.68
CA CYS A 24 -1.03 -4.64 7.68
C CYS A 24 -0.50 -4.30 9.07
N TYR A 25 0.50 -5.06 9.52
CA TYR A 25 1.13 -4.95 10.81
C TYR A 25 2.61 -4.60 10.64
N ASP A 26 3.14 -3.77 11.52
CA ASP A 26 4.57 -3.47 11.56
C ASP A 26 5.36 -4.63 12.16
N MET A 27 6.69 -4.56 12.16
CA MET A 27 7.56 -5.63 12.65
C MET A 27 7.41 -5.96 14.14
N ASN A 28 6.71 -5.12 14.93
CA ASN A 28 6.35 -5.42 16.32
C ASN A 28 5.03 -6.20 16.42
N GLY A 29 4.30 -6.34 15.32
CA GLY A 29 2.97 -6.92 15.27
C GLY A 29 1.84 -5.92 15.54
N ASP A 30 2.17 -4.63 15.65
CA ASP A 30 1.20 -3.57 15.85
C ASP A 30 0.58 -3.16 14.51
N LEU A 31 -0.66 -2.65 14.53
CA LEU A 31 -1.31 -2.15 13.31
C LEU A 31 -0.47 -1.05 12.66
N ALA A 32 -0.33 -1.12 11.33
CA ALA A 32 0.35 -0.09 10.56
C ALA A 32 -0.27 1.29 10.82
N ASP A 33 0.58 2.31 10.83
CA ASP A 33 0.17 3.70 11.04
C ASP A 33 -0.95 4.08 10.04
N PRO A 34 -2.11 4.56 10.53
CA PRO A 34 -3.22 4.94 9.66
C PRO A 34 -2.85 6.03 8.64
N ASP A 35 -1.85 6.86 8.91
CA ASP A 35 -1.41 7.94 8.01
C ASP A 35 -0.57 7.41 6.84
N LEU A 36 0.06 6.24 6.97
CA LEU A 36 0.96 5.65 5.95
C LEU A 36 0.27 4.70 4.96
N VAL A 37 -1.04 4.49 5.10
CA VAL A 37 -1.93 3.69 4.25
C VAL A 37 -1.20 2.54 3.54
N ALA A 38 -0.95 1.47 4.29
CA ALA A 38 -0.32 0.26 3.77
C ALA A 38 -1.35 -0.67 3.10
N THR A 39 -0.96 -1.35 2.02
CA THR A 39 -1.79 -2.35 1.36
C THR A 39 -0.99 -3.63 1.06
N PRO A 40 -1.63 -4.81 1.12
CA PRO A 40 -0.96 -6.07 0.80
C PRO A 40 -0.49 -6.12 -0.66
N CYS A 41 0.75 -6.53 -0.88
CA CYS A 41 1.30 -6.71 -2.23
C CYS A 41 0.56 -7.76 -3.04
N ASN A 42 0.12 -8.85 -2.40
CA ASN A 42 -0.83 -9.79 -2.97
C ASN A 42 -2.27 -9.32 -2.66
N PRO A 43 -3.07 -8.89 -3.66
CA PRO A 43 -4.44 -8.42 -3.43
C PRO A 43 -5.40 -9.54 -2.99
N TYR A 44 -4.98 -10.80 -3.11
CA TYR A 44 -5.75 -11.97 -2.67
C TYR A 44 -5.33 -12.48 -1.28
N ALA A 45 -4.41 -11.78 -0.60
CA ALA A 45 -4.06 -12.10 0.78
C ALA A 45 -5.31 -12.00 1.67
N LYS A 46 -5.49 -12.98 2.56
CA LYS A 46 -6.62 -13.05 3.50
C LYS A 46 -6.23 -12.73 4.95
N GLY A 47 -4.94 -12.58 5.23
CA GLY A 47 -4.46 -12.37 6.60
C GLY A 47 -4.61 -13.60 7.48
N THR A 48 -4.70 -14.78 6.87
CA THR A 48 -4.70 -16.08 7.55
C THR A 48 -3.45 -16.85 7.16
N THR A 49 -3.04 -17.83 7.97
CA THR A 49 -1.85 -18.68 7.74
C THR A 49 -1.79 -19.20 6.30
N GLY A 50 -0.65 -19.01 5.63
CA GLY A 50 -0.44 -19.39 4.23
C GLY A 50 -1.10 -18.45 3.21
N SER A 51 -1.74 -17.37 3.65
CA SER A 51 -2.37 -16.34 2.83
C SER A 51 -1.99 -14.94 3.30
N HIS A 52 -0.80 -14.81 3.90
CA HIS A 52 -0.21 -13.52 4.23
C HIS A 52 0.60 -12.96 3.04
N SER A 53 0.92 -11.67 3.12
CA SER A 53 1.71 -10.94 2.13
C SER A 53 2.41 -9.78 2.81
N ALA A 54 3.59 -9.42 2.31
CA ALA A 54 4.18 -8.11 2.55
C ALA A 54 3.19 -7.00 2.18
N CYS A 55 3.32 -5.84 2.83
CA CYS A 55 2.56 -4.64 2.52
C CYS A 55 3.48 -3.45 2.24
N CYS A 56 3.09 -2.62 1.28
CA CYS A 56 3.81 -1.40 0.92
C CYS A 56 2.89 -0.17 1.00
N SER A 57 3.47 1.03 1.02
CA SER A 57 2.73 2.28 1.19
C SER A 57 2.08 2.73 -0.12
N ILE A 58 0.76 2.95 -0.08
CA ILE A 58 0.03 3.57 -1.18
C ILE A 58 0.39 5.06 -1.27
N THR A 59 0.57 5.72 -0.12
CA THR A 59 0.91 7.15 -0.05
C THR A 59 2.23 7.45 -0.75
N ASN A 60 3.23 6.58 -0.57
CA ASN A 60 4.52 6.67 -1.25
C ASN A 60 4.51 6.07 -2.66
N LYS A 61 3.38 5.50 -3.10
CA LYS A 61 3.17 4.89 -4.42
C LYS A 61 4.20 3.80 -4.74
N ASP A 62 4.59 3.02 -3.74
CA ASP A 62 5.65 2.02 -3.89
C ASP A 62 5.31 0.94 -4.94
N ALA A 63 6.33 0.27 -5.42
CA ALA A 63 6.19 -1.00 -6.12
C ALA A 63 6.49 -2.16 -5.18
N CYS A 64 5.61 -3.15 -5.17
CA CYS A 64 5.82 -4.43 -4.52
C CYS A 64 6.74 -5.31 -5.35
N LEU A 65 7.76 -5.88 -4.73
CA LEU A 65 8.67 -6.85 -5.34
C LEU A 65 8.28 -8.29 -4.97
N SER A 66 8.63 -9.25 -5.83
CA SER A 66 8.36 -10.68 -5.62
C SER A 66 9.04 -11.27 -4.37
N THR A 67 10.03 -10.57 -3.83
CA THR A 67 10.73 -10.90 -2.57
C THR A 67 10.00 -10.38 -1.33
N GLY A 68 8.88 -9.66 -1.49
CA GLY A 68 8.17 -8.98 -0.41
C GLY A 68 8.76 -7.61 -0.04
N LEU A 69 9.80 -7.15 -0.74
CA LEU A 69 10.37 -5.81 -0.56
C LEU A 69 9.48 -4.74 -1.21
N CYS A 70 9.57 -3.52 -0.68
CA CYS A 70 8.96 -2.33 -1.26
C CYS A 70 10.03 -1.50 -1.98
N LEU A 71 9.74 -1.10 -3.21
CA LEU A 71 10.55 -0.22 -4.02
C LEU A 71 9.90 1.17 -4.05
N GLY A 72 10.54 2.17 -3.45
CA GLY A 72 10.07 3.55 -3.39
C GLY A 72 10.64 4.39 -4.55
N PRO A 73 9.82 4.79 -5.54
CA PRO A 73 10.29 5.55 -6.72
C PRO A 73 10.75 6.98 -6.44
N TRP A 74 10.36 7.57 -5.31
CA TRP A 74 10.60 8.99 -4.98
C TRP A 74 11.63 9.19 -3.89
N SER A 75 12.44 8.17 -3.60
CA SER A 75 13.50 8.33 -2.61
C SER A 75 14.62 9.20 -3.17
N ASN A 76 14.77 10.40 -2.61
CA ASN A 76 15.90 11.30 -2.93
C ASN A 76 17.24 10.77 -2.41
N SER A 77 17.22 9.67 -1.64
CA SER A 77 18.40 8.99 -1.13
C SER A 77 18.60 7.69 -1.90
N PRO A 78 19.77 7.45 -2.52
CA PRO A 78 20.05 6.18 -3.20
C PRO A 78 19.97 4.98 -2.24
N ASN A 79 20.10 5.23 -0.94
CA ASN A 79 20.08 4.24 0.14
C ASN A 79 18.69 4.01 0.75
N SER A 80 17.63 4.59 0.16
CA SER A 80 16.26 4.46 0.69
C SER A 80 15.27 4.12 -0.41
N VAL A 81 15.77 3.48 -1.47
CA VAL A 81 14.98 3.02 -2.62
C VAL A 81 14.30 1.69 -2.31
N LEU A 82 14.94 0.82 -1.53
CA LEU A 82 14.38 -0.47 -1.09
C LEU A 82 14.11 -0.44 0.40
N TRP A 83 12.99 -0.99 0.82
CA TRP A 83 12.61 -1.03 2.23
C TRP A 83 11.68 -2.19 2.57
N VAL A 84 11.66 -2.54 3.85
CA VAL A 84 10.74 -3.53 4.43
C VAL A 84 9.90 -2.83 5.48
N ALA A 85 8.58 -2.96 5.37
CA ALA A 85 7.67 -2.12 6.13
C ALA A 85 6.73 -2.92 7.02
N TRP A 86 5.80 -3.61 6.39
CA TRP A 86 4.66 -4.22 7.06
C TRP A 86 4.35 -5.59 6.45
N CYS A 87 3.63 -6.42 7.19
CA CYS A 87 3.07 -7.66 6.70
C CYS A 87 1.62 -7.84 7.18
N THR A 88 0.81 -8.57 6.43
CA THR A 88 -0.54 -8.96 6.91
C THR A 88 -0.52 -10.00 8.04
N ASP A 89 0.65 -10.51 8.42
CA ASP A 89 0.82 -11.40 9.59
C ASP A 89 1.32 -10.57 10.76
N SER A 90 0.51 -10.44 11.82
CA SER A 90 0.91 -9.74 13.03
C SER A 90 2.01 -10.46 13.81
N THR A 91 2.24 -11.75 13.56
CA THR A 91 3.29 -12.54 14.23
C THR A 91 4.61 -12.55 13.46
N TRP A 92 4.62 -12.13 12.19
CA TRP A 92 5.76 -12.21 11.27
C TRP A 92 6.40 -13.61 11.19
N GLN A 93 5.59 -14.65 11.37
CA GLN A 93 6.05 -16.04 11.28
C GLN A 93 5.83 -16.61 9.88
N ASP A 94 4.84 -16.12 9.15
CA ASP A 94 4.55 -16.58 7.80
C ASP A 94 5.72 -16.28 6.84
N PRO A 95 6.18 -17.26 6.05
CA PRO A 95 7.30 -17.08 5.12
C PRO A 95 7.02 -16.10 3.99
N ALA A 96 5.76 -15.75 3.72
CA ALA A 96 5.40 -14.69 2.77
C ALA A 96 5.72 -13.28 3.32
N CYS A 97 5.98 -13.16 4.63
CA CYS A 97 6.46 -11.93 5.24
C CYS A 97 7.99 -11.84 5.15
N PRO A 98 8.56 -10.76 4.61
CA PRO A 98 10.00 -10.57 4.53
C PRO A 98 10.61 -10.50 5.94
N ARG A 99 11.41 -11.50 6.32
CA ARG A 99 12.00 -11.59 7.68
C ARG A 99 13.29 -10.81 7.85
N PHE A 100 13.66 -10.01 6.86
CA PHE A 100 14.81 -9.12 6.95
C PHE A 100 14.52 -8.05 8.01
N CYS A 101 15.54 -7.63 8.75
CA CYS A 101 15.46 -6.53 9.72
C CYS A 101 14.61 -6.73 10.99
N LEU A 102 13.96 -7.89 11.17
CA LEU A 102 13.16 -8.20 12.39
C LEU A 102 13.96 -8.14 13.70
N ASN A 103 15.23 -8.54 13.68
CA ASN A 103 16.01 -8.75 14.91
C ASN A 103 16.77 -7.51 15.39
N LYS A 104 16.45 -6.32 14.88
CA LYS A 104 17.25 -5.12 15.13
C LYS A 104 16.48 -4.14 16.01
N LYS A 105 17.20 -3.46 16.92
CA LYS A 105 16.69 -2.41 17.84
C LYS A 105 16.08 -1.19 17.14
N PHE A 106 15.84 -1.27 15.83
CA PHE A 106 15.46 -0.17 14.95
C PHE A 106 14.13 -0.43 14.26
N ILE A 107 13.24 -1.21 14.87
CA ILE A 107 11.84 -1.24 14.46
C ILE A 107 11.26 0.15 14.79
N ARG A 108 11.44 1.07 13.85
CA ARG A 108 10.71 2.32 13.83
C ARG A 108 9.34 2.04 13.27
N THR A 109 8.33 2.70 13.83
CA THR A 109 7.04 2.89 13.18
C THR A 109 7.31 3.42 11.77
N GLY A 110 7.02 2.62 10.74
CA GLY A 110 7.24 2.98 9.34
C GLY A 110 8.26 2.13 8.56
N GLY A 111 8.82 1.07 9.15
CA GLY A 111 9.69 0.13 8.43
C GLY A 111 11.18 0.48 8.47
N SER A 112 11.98 -0.30 7.73
CA SER A 112 13.43 -0.16 7.65
C SER A 112 13.90 -0.15 6.19
N ASN A 113 14.69 0.86 5.85
CA ASN A 113 15.36 0.94 4.54
C ASN A 113 16.43 -0.14 4.41
N LEU A 114 16.75 -0.53 3.19
CA LEU A 114 17.86 -1.43 2.90
C LEU A 114 19.01 -0.65 2.27
N ASN A 115 20.18 -0.77 2.88
CA ASN A 115 21.41 -0.22 2.37
C ASN A 115 22.22 -1.32 1.69
N GLY A 116 22.70 -1.07 0.48
CA GLY A 116 23.61 -1.97 -0.21
C GLY A 116 25.02 -1.87 0.37
N CYS A 117 25.59 -3.02 0.74
CA CYS A 117 26.98 -3.16 1.19
C CYS A 117 27.89 -3.70 0.08
N SER A 118 27.34 -4.57 -0.77
CA SER A 118 27.97 -5.10 -1.97
C SER A 118 26.88 -5.57 -2.95
N ALA A 119 27.24 -6.21 -4.06
CA ALA A 119 26.28 -6.75 -5.02
C ALA A 119 25.26 -7.73 -4.40
N THR A 120 25.65 -8.46 -3.35
CA THR A 120 24.82 -9.52 -2.72
C THR A 120 24.63 -9.32 -1.22
N LYS A 121 25.21 -8.26 -0.64
CA LYS A 121 25.13 -7.97 0.80
C LYS A 121 24.34 -6.69 1.03
N TRP A 122 23.39 -6.79 1.95
CA TRP A 122 22.48 -5.72 2.32
C TRP A 122 22.44 -5.59 3.84
N CYS A 123 22.08 -4.43 4.35
CA CYS A 123 21.89 -4.22 5.77
C CYS A 123 20.70 -3.28 6.03
N CYS A 124 20.19 -3.31 7.25
CA CYS A 124 19.01 -2.56 7.66
C CYS A 124 19.38 -1.13 8.08
N GLY A 125 18.74 -0.15 7.46
CA GLY A 125 18.91 1.26 7.76
C GLY A 125 18.23 1.65 9.07
N GLY A 126 18.96 2.35 9.93
CA GLY A 126 18.50 2.72 11.28
C GLY A 126 19.20 3.93 11.90
N GLY A 127 19.86 4.77 11.09
CA GLY A 127 20.63 5.93 11.56
C GLY A 127 22.14 5.71 11.70
N TRP A 128 22.65 4.56 11.26
CA TRP A 128 24.08 4.25 11.24
C TRP A 128 24.81 4.96 10.10
N THR A 129 26.10 5.22 10.30
CA THR A 129 27.00 5.47 9.16
C THR A 129 27.12 4.20 8.33
N SER A 130 27.28 4.32 7.01
CA SER A 130 27.24 3.17 6.07
C SER A 130 28.23 2.04 6.43
N GLY A 131 29.34 2.35 7.10
CA GLY A 131 30.33 1.37 7.53
C GLY A 131 29.85 0.41 8.63
N GLU A 132 29.07 0.89 9.61
CA GLU A 132 28.65 0.06 10.75
C GLU A 132 27.51 -0.89 10.36
N CYS A 133 26.62 -0.44 9.48
CA CYS A 133 25.50 -1.23 8.96
C CYS A 133 26.01 -2.50 8.25
N CYS A 134 27.10 -2.38 7.49
CA CYS A 134 27.62 -3.49 6.70
C CYS A 134 28.38 -4.56 7.50
N ASN A 135 28.67 -4.32 8.78
CA ASN A 135 29.20 -5.35 9.67
C ASN A 135 28.14 -6.40 10.04
N GLU A 136 26.86 -6.04 10.01
CA GLU A 136 25.73 -6.92 10.30
C GLU A 136 24.86 -7.13 9.05
N ASN A 137 25.52 -7.46 7.93
CA ASN A 137 24.85 -7.66 6.65
C ASN A 137 24.13 -9.03 6.55
N PHE A 138 23.20 -9.09 5.62
CA PHE A 138 22.53 -10.30 5.17
C PHE A 138 22.57 -10.39 3.64
N SER A 139 22.25 -11.56 3.11
CA SER A 139 22.11 -11.77 1.66
C SER A 139 20.65 -11.91 1.28
N LEU A 140 20.26 -11.29 0.17
CA LEU A 140 18.99 -11.56 -0.48
C LEU A 140 19.04 -12.93 -1.18
N PRO A 141 17.88 -13.53 -1.52
CA PRO A 141 17.84 -14.74 -2.34
C PRO A 141 18.59 -14.56 -3.67
N ASP A 142 18.96 -15.66 -4.33
CA ASP A 142 19.71 -15.62 -5.61
C ASP A 142 18.97 -14.86 -6.72
N SER A 143 17.65 -14.71 -6.60
CA SER A 143 16.83 -13.84 -7.45
C SER A 143 17.10 -12.33 -7.26
N GLY A 144 18.03 -11.96 -6.37
CA GLY A 144 18.34 -10.59 -6.00
C GLY A 144 17.16 -9.91 -5.29
N ILE A 145 16.86 -8.69 -5.70
CA ILE A 145 15.75 -7.89 -5.14
C ILE A 145 14.38 -8.36 -5.63
N GLY A 146 14.32 -9.24 -6.63
CA GLY A 146 13.08 -9.72 -7.25
C GLY A 146 12.58 -8.85 -8.40
N THR A 147 11.36 -9.12 -8.84
CA THR A 147 10.67 -8.39 -9.92
C THR A 147 9.48 -7.63 -9.36
N VAL A 148 9.07 -6.54 -10.02
CA VAL A 148 7.86 -5.81 -9.64
C VAL A 148 6.63 -6.67 -9.91
N VAL A 149 5.88 -7.00 -8.87
CA VAL A 149 4.62 -7.78 -8.96
C VAL A 149 3.37 -6.89 -8.89
N ARG A 150 3.49 -5.69 -8.31
CA ARG A 150 2.39 -4.74 -8.20
C ARG A 150 2.91 -3.31 -8.03
N GLN A 151 2.43 -2.35 -8.81
CA GLN A 151 2.65 -0.92 -8.54
C GLN A 151 1.47 -0.37 -7.74
N LEU A 152 1.74 0.38 -6.69
CA LEU A 152 0.74 1.09 -5.92
C LEU A 152 0.68 2.54 -6.40
N GLY A 153 -0.51 3.04 -6.71
CA GLY A 153 -0.72 4.43 -7.12
C GLY A 153 -1.63 4.63 -8.34
N PRO A 154 -2.04 5.88 -8.63
CA PRO A 154 -3.10 6.21 -9.59
C PRO A 154 -2.78 5.94 -11.08
N GLN A 155 -1.60 5.39 -11.39
CA GLN A 155 -1.19 5.04 -12.76
C GLN A 155 -0.96 3.53 -12.98
N ALA A 156 -1.36 2.67 -12.03
CA ALA A 156 -1.23 1.23 -12.20
C ALA A 156 -2.28 0.65 -13.17
N THR A 157 -2.25 1.07 -14.44
CA THR A 157 -2.81 0.27 -15.54
C THR A 157 -1.72 -0.72 -15.95
N PHE A 158 -1.54 -1.77 -15.17
CA PHE A 158 -0.76 -2.91 -15.65
C PHE A 158 -1.56 -3.53 -16.79
N SER A 159 -1.10 -3.31 -18.02
CA SER A 159 -1.31 -4.35 -19.04
C SER A 159 -0.50 -5.53 -18.55
N GLU A 160 -1.19 -6.56 -18.11
CA GLU A 160 -0.61 -7.87 -17.79
C GLU A 160 0.15 -8.33 -19.03
N SER A 161 1.45 -8.06 -19.07
CA SER A 161 2.33 -8.52 -20.14
C SER A 161 2.46 -10.01 -19.91
N THR A 162 1.56 -10.77 -20.54
CA THR A 162 1.68 -12.20 -20.75
C THR A 162 2.90 -12.43 -21.63
N THR A 163 4.10 -12.35 -21.05
CA THR A 163 5.28 -12.98 -21.63
C THR A 163 5.05 -14.47 -21.54
N VAL A 164 4.40 -15.01 -22.57
CA VAL A 164 4.32 -16.44 -22.84
C VAL A 164 5.76 -16.90 -23.06
N ALA A 165 6.39 -17.45 -22.03
CA ALA A 165 7.63 -18.18 -22.18
C ALA A 165 7.35 -19.37 -23.11
N SER A 166 7.83 -19.32 -24.35
CA SER A 166 7.86 -20.48 -25.24
C SER A 166 8.91 -21.46 -24.72
N SER A 167 8.52 -22.31 -23.77
CA SER A 167 9.24 -23.51 -23.41
C SER A 167 8.80 -24.64 -24.34
N THR A 168 9.59 -24.88 -25.38
CA THR A 168 9.51 -26.09 -26.20
C THR A 168 9.92 -27.28 -25.33
N SER A 169 8.96 -27.93 -24.68
CA SER A 169 9.18 -29.16 -23.93
C SER A 169 8.27 -30.26 -24.46
N THR A 170 8.90 -31.28 -25.04
CA THR A 170 8.29 -32.52 -25.51
C THR A 170 7.55 -33.22 -24.37
N SER A 171 6.25 -33.44 -24.56
CA SER A 171 5.32 -34.11 -23.66
C SER A 171 5.64 -35.61 -23.52
N PRO A 172 5.36 -36.22 -22.35
CA PRO A 172 4.34 -37.25 -22.37
C PRO A 172 3.08 -36.83 -21.61
N SER A 173 1.95 -37.21 -22.21
CA SER A 173 0.58 -36.92 -21.83
C SER A 173 0.23 -37.49 -20.46
N ILE A 174 -0.13 -36.62 -19.52
CA ILE A 174 -0.92 -36.97 -18.34
C ILE A 174 -2.07 -35.96 -18.25
N SER A 175 -3.30 -36.47 -18.28
CA SER A 175 -4.51 -35.68 -18.15
C SER A 175 -4.65 -35.15 -16.73
N GLU A 176 -4.59 -33.82 -16.57
CA GLU A 176 -5.02 -33.15 -15.35
C GLU A 176 -6.16 -32.16 -15.64
N THR A 177 -7.19 -32.29 -14.82
CA THR A 177 -8.47 -31.61 -14.84
C THR A 177 -8.30 -30.13 -14.52
N GLY A 178 -8.81 -29.24 -15.39
CA GLY A 178 -8.70 -27.79 -15.23
C GLY A 178 -9.30 -27.27 -13.94
N SER A 179 -8.44 -26.70 -13.08
CA SER A 179 -8.85 -25.98 -11.88
C SER A 179 -9.09 -24.50 -12.24
N GLN A 180 -10.35 -24.09 -12.22
CA GLN A 180 -10.77 -22.70 -12.41
C GLN A 180 -10.28 -21.82 -11.25
N ALA A 181 -9.93 -20.57 -11.56
CA ALA A 181 -9.59 -19.55 -10.59
C ALA A 181 -10.75 -19.35 -9.59
N PRO A 182 -10.50 -19.37 -8.26
CA PRO A 182 -11.54 -19.12 -7.29
C PRO A 182 -11.84 -17.62 -7.26
N GLY A 183 -12.94 -17.23 -7.89
CA GLY A 183 -13.57 -15.95 -7.58
C GLY A 183 -13.85 -15.86 -6.08
N CYS A 184 -13.63 -14.69 -5.49
CA CYS A 184 -13.92 -14.39 -4.09
C CYS A 184 -15.37 -14.72 -3.75
N SER A 185 -15.63 -15.98 -3.43
CA SER A 185 -16.88 -16.46 -2.89
C SER A 185 -16.80 -16.23 -1.40
N ALA A 186 -17.59 -15.29 -0.89
CA ALA A 186 -17.81 -15.13 0.53
C ALA A 186 -18.35 -16.46 1.08
N ALA A 187 -17.47 -17.23 1.72
CA ALA A 187 -17.87 -18.42 2.47
C ALA A 187 -18.69 -17.93 3.67
N THR A 188 -20.01 -17.96 3.54
CA THR A 188 -20.92 -17.85 4.67
C THR A 188 -20.83 -19.16 5.43
N SER A 189 -19.89 -19.24 6.37
CA SER A 189 -19.73 -20.37 7.29
C SER A 189 -20.94 -20.44 8.23
N THR A 190 -22.03 -21.06 7.76
CA THR A 190 -23.14 -21.47 8.62
C THR A 190 -22.77 -22.80 9.25
N SER A 191 -22.01 -22.73 10.35
CA SER A 191 -21.79 -23.89 11.22
C SER A 191 -23.08 -24.16 11.99
N GLY A 192 -23.84 -25.15 11.54
CA GLY A 192 -24.95 -25.71 12.28
C GLY A 192 -24.45 -26.77 13.25
N SER A 193 -24.72 -26.59 14.54
CA SER A 193 -25.18 -27.68 15.39
C SER A 193 -25.78 -27.16 16.69
N THR A 194 -27.00 -27.65 16.96
CA THR A 194 -27.74 -27.65 18.23
C THR A 194 -28.78 -26.55 18.41
N SER A 195 -30.01 -26.97 18.13
CA SER A 195 -31.32 -26.40 18.44
C SER A 195 -31.39 -25.45 19.64
N ASN A 196 -31.69 -24.18 19.35
CA ASN A 196 -32.52 -23.27 20.15
C ASN A 196 -33.00 -22.13 19.23
N THR A 197 -33.79 -22.51 18.21
CA THR A 197 -34.49 -21.62 17.28
C THR A 197 -35.55 -20.81 18.01
N ALA A 198 -35.28 -19.52 18.32
CA ALA A 198 -36.33 -18.50 18.48
C ALA A 198 -35.88 -17.02 18.64
N ILE A 199 -34.63 -16.68 18.99
CA ILE A 199 -34.37 -15.34 19.60
C ILE A 199 -33.36 -14.41 18.87
N VAL A 200 -32.67 -14.85 17.81
CA VAL A 200 -31.55 -14.04 17.25
C VAL A 200 -31.92 -13.21 16.00
N GLY A 201 -33.20 -13.13 15.64
CA GLY A 201 -33.67 -12.38 14.45
C GLY A 201 -34.00 -10.89 14.66
N GLY A 202 -33.69 -10.27 15.81
CA GLY A 202 -34.22 -8.95 16.17
C GLY A 202 -33.31 -7.73 15.91
N ILE A 203 -31.99 -7.91 15.87
CA ILE A 203 -31.07 -6.77 16.04
C ILE A 203 -30.78 -6.03 14.71
N LEU A 204 -30.80 -6.74 13.57
CA LEU A 204 -30.53 -6.14 12.25
C LEU A 204 -31.67 -5.26 11.71
N GLY A 205 -32.91 -5.42 12.21
CA GLY A 205 -34.06 -4.63 11.75
C GLY A 205 -34.07 -3.19 12.27
N ALA A 206 -33.58 -2.97 13.50
CA ALA A 206 -33.63 -1.66 14.15
C ALA A 206 -32.67 -0.64 13.51
N ALA A 207 -31.46 -1.08 13.11
CA ALA A 207 -30.47 -0.21 12.48
C ALA A 207 -30.97 0.34 11.13
N LEU A 208 -31.59 -0.51 10.30
CA LEU A 208 -32.13 -0.11 9.00
C LEU A 208 -33.30 0.88 9.13
N ALA A 209 -34.21 0.66 10.09
CA ALA A 209 -35.31 1.58 10.33
C ALA A 209 -34.82 2.95 10.81
N ALA A 210 -33.84 2.98 11.71
CA ALA A 210 -33.24 4.23 12.20
C ALA A 210 -32.53 5.02 11.08
N SER A 211 -31.76 4.34 10.22
CA SER A 211 -31.11 4.97 9.07
C SER A 211 -32.11 5.56 8.08
N LEU A 212 -33.22 4.86 7.80
CA LEU A 212 -34.26 5.35 6.89
C LEU A 212 -34.95 6.60 7.44
N VAL A 213 -35.27 6.62 8.74
CA VAL A 213 -35.86 7.79 9.40
C VAL A 213 -34.91 8.98 9.35
N LEU A 214 -33.61 8.78 9.60
CA LEU A 214 -32.60 9.85 9.54
C LEU A 214 -32.51 10.47 8.13
N LEU A 215 -32.52 9.64 7.08
CA LEU A 215 -32.52 10.12 5.69
C LEU A 215 -33.77 10.92 5.35
N ILE A 216 -34.94 10.50 5.81
CA ILE A 216 -36.20 11.25 5.62
C ILE A 216 -36.11 12.62 6.31
N VAL A 217 -35.60 12.67 7.55
CA VAL A 217 -35.44 13.94 8.29
C VAL A 217 -34.47 14.89 7.57
N LEU A 218 -33.32 14.39 7.09
CA LEU A 218 -32.35 15.19 6.32
C LEU A 218 -32.93 15.70 4.99
N ALA A 219 -33.73 14.88 4.30
CA ALA A 219 -34.39 15.31 3.06
C ALA A 219 -35.43 16.42 3.32
N LEU A 220 -36.18 16.33 4.42
CA LEU A 220 -37.18 17.34 4.80
C LEU A 220 -36.52 18.64 5.30
N SER A 221 -35.44 18.55 6.08
CA SER A 221 -34.71 19.72 6.57
C SER A 221 -34.07 20.51 5.42
N ASN A 222 -33.46 19.80 4.46
CA ASN A 222 -32.91 20.40 3.24
C ASN A 222 -33.99 21.06 2.37
N ARG A 223 -35.18 20.46 2.26
CA ARG A 223 -36.32 21.10 1.60
C ARG A 223 -36.75 22.39 2.31
N LYS A 224 -36.76 22.41 3.64
CA LYS A 224 -37.11 23.60 4.44
C LYS A 224 -36.06 24.70 4.30
N LEU A 225 -34.76 24.37 4.30
CA LEU A 225 -33.67 25.32 4.09
C LEU A 225 -33.73 25.95 2.69
N ARG A 226 -33.97 25.14 1.66
CA ARG A 226 -34.17 25.65 0.29
C ARG A 226 -35.36 26.59 0.17
N ARG A 227 -36.45 26.35 0.92
CA ARG A 227 -37.59 27.29 0.98
C ARG A 227 -37.20 28.63 1.62
N ARG A 228 -36.39 28.62 2.69
CA ARG A 228 -35.93 29.86 3.35
C ARG A 228 -35.00 30.68 2.45
N LEU A 229 -34.06 30.03 1.77
CA LEU A 229 -33.13 30.71 0.87
C LEU A 229 -33.87 31.40 -0.30
N ARG A 230 -34.95 30.80 -0.81
CA ARG A 230 -35.81 31.43 -1.83
C ARG A 230 -36.58 32.66 -1.33
N VAL A 231 -36.85 32.75 -0.03
CA VAL A 231 -37.52 33.93 0.55
C VAL A 231 -36.53 35.07 0.77
N SER A 232 -35.28 34.78 1.17
CA SER A 232 -34.25 35.81 1.37
C SER A 232 -33.71 36.46 0.10
N GLN A 233 -33.88 35.84 -1.08
CA GLN A 233 -33.46 36.45 -2.37
C GLN A 233 -34.47 37.48 -2.93
N ARG A 234 -35.54 37.81 -2.20
CA ARG A 234 -36.55 38.78 -2.64
C ARG A 234 -36.41 40.18 -2.04
N THR A 235 -35.27 40.52 -1.44
CA THR A 235 -34.98 41.90 -1.04
C THR A 235 -34.18 42.59 -2.16
N PRO A 236 -34.77 43.54 -2.92
CA PRO A 236 -34.06 44.30 -3.94
C PRO A 236 -33.01 45.19 -3.27
N GLY A 237 -31.80 45.16 -3.81
CA GLY A 237 -30.64 45.84 -3.26
C GLY A 237 -30.77 47.36 -3.24
N THR A 238 -30.44 47.96 -2.10
CA THR A 238 -30.02 49.35 -2.04
C THR A 238 -28.50 49.36 -2.14
N ASP A 239 -28.05 49.74 -3.33
CA ASP A 239 -26.66 49.92 -3.73
C ASP A 239 -25.98 50.98 -2.86
N LYS A 240 -24.85 50.63 -2.24
CA LYS A 240 -23.92 51.59 -1.66
C LYS A 240 -22.51 51.23 -2.09
N THR A 241 -22.13 51.86 -3.18
CA THR A 241 -20.78 52.17 -3.63
C THR A 241 -19.89 52.57 -2.45
N VAL A 242 -18.82 51.81 -2.21
CA VAL A 242 -17.71 52.22 -1.31
C VAL A 242 -16.49 52.51 -2.19
N PRO A 243 -15.85 53.68 -2.02
CA PRO A 243 -14.71 54.09 -2.83
C PRO A 243 -13.42 53.37 -2.43
N LEU A 244 -12.65 52.98 -3.44
CA LEU A 244 -11.29 52.44 -3.33
C LEU A 244 -10.32 53.55 -2.90
N SER A 245 -9.55 53.32 -1.84
CA SER A 245 -8.37 54.12 -1.50
C SER A 245 -7.10 53.33 -1.85
N PRO A 246 -6.13 53.91 -2.58
CA PRO A 246 -4.85 53.29 -2.90
C PRO A 246 -3.75 53.84 -1.97
N GLU A 247 -3.00 52.98 -1.28
CA GLU A 247 -1.72 53.26 -0.59
C GLU A 247 -1.31 51.96 0.14
N THR A 248 -0.07 51.46 0.22
CA THR A 248 1.28 51.98 -0.05
C THR A 248 2.21 50.78 -0.21
N MET A 249 3.13 50.84 -1.19
CA MET A 249 4.26 49.91 -1.29
C MET A 249 5.35 50.28 -0.26
N VAL A 250 5.71 49.33 0.59
CA VAL A 250 6.97 49.23 1.36
C VAL A 250 7.23 47.72 1.49
N GLY A 251 8.38 47.11 1.28
CA GLY A 251 9.76 47.53 1.11
C GLY A 251 10.58 46.23 1.21
N ALA A 252 11.68 46.17 0.48
CA ALA A 252 12.48 44.99 0.18
C ALA A 252 12.99 44.15 1.37
N SER A 253 13.12 42.84 1.14
CA SER A 253 14.31 42.10 1.59
C SER A 253 14.53 40.87 0.71
N THR A 254 15.26 41.06 -0.38
CA THR A 254 15.72 39.99 -1.28
C THR A 254 16.97 39.38 -0.65
N ALA A 255 16.79 38.34 0.19
CA ALA A 255 17.90 37.50 0.59
C ALA A 255 18.27 36.58 -0.58
N ALA A 256 19.44 36.83 -1.17
CA ALA A 256 20.02 36.01 -2.21
C ALA A 256 20.21 34.56 -1.72
N ILE A 257 19.51 33.63 -2.36
CA ILE A 257 19.73 32.20 -2.20
C ILE A 257 21.01 31.86 -2.98
N PRO A 258 22.07 31.32 -2.36
CA PRO A 258 23.25 30.88 -3.09
C PRO A 258 22.90 29.70 -4.03
N PRO A 259 23.39 29.70 -5.28
CA PRO A 259 23.21 28.59 -6.20
C PRO A 259 24.15 27.46 -5.80
N TRP A 260 23.69 26.53 -4.97
CA TRP A 260 24.36 25.24 -4.83
C TRP A 260 24.03 24.40 -6.06
N GLY A 261 24.77 24.66 -7.15
CA GLY A 261 24.96 23.69 -8.21
C GLY A 261 25.70 22.51 -7.63
N TYR A 262 25.02 21.37 -7.53
CA TYR A 262 25.67 20.10 -7.24
C TYR A 262 26.39 19.68 -8.51
N ASP A 263 27.68 19.99 -8.60
CA ASP A 263 28.59 19.36 -9.56
C ASP A 263 28.60 17.86 -9.27
N ILE A 264 27.95 17.08 -10.13
CA ILE A 264 28.09 15.63 -10.19
C ILE A 264 29.50 15.37 -10.73
N ALA A 265 30.47 15.20 -9.82
CA ALA A 265 31.79 14.73 -10.18
C ALA A 265 31.67 13.36 -10.88
N PRO A 266 32.25 13.16 -12.08
CA PRO A 266 32.22 11.87 -12.75
C PRO A 266 32.96 10.84 -11.90
N HIS A 267 32.26 9.75 -11.58
CA HIS A 267 32.81 8.57 -10.92
C HIS A 267 34.08 8.10 -11.65
N ARG A 268 35.23 8.20 -10.98
CA ARG A 268 36.48 7.58 -11.43
C ARG A 268 36.31 6.06 -11.33
N PRO A 269 36.55 5.27 -12.39
CA PRO A 269 36.60 3.82 -12.28
C PRO A 269 37.76 3.41 -11.35
N GLN A 270 37.47 2.55 -10.37
CA GLN A 270 38.52 1.95 -9.55
C GLN A 270 39.38 1.02 -10.42
N PRO A 271 40.72 1.05 -10.29
CA PRO A 271 41.59 0.08 -10.93
C PRO A 271 41.38 -1.29 -10.29
N SER A 272 41.08 -2.27 -11.15
CA SER A 272 41.09 -3.70 -10.86
C SER A 272 42.44 -4.10 -10.27
N GLY A 273 42.46 -4.39 -8.97
CA GLY A 273 43.61 -4.94 -8.26
C GLY A 273 43.95 -6.33 -8.80
N SER A 274 45.17 -6.44 -9.31
CA SER A 274 45.83 -7.66 -9.73
C SER A 274 45.94 -8.66 -8.58
N SER A 275 45.48 -9.87 -8.82
CA SER A 275 45.79 -11.08 -8.04
C SER A 275 47.30 -11.33 -7.96
N GLN A 276 47.87 -11.34 -6.75
CA GLN A 276 49.17 -11.97 -6.50
C GLN A 276 49.02 -13.50 -6.50
N PRO A 277 49.96 -14.25 -7.09
CA PRO A 277 50.06 -15.69 -6.88
C PRO A 277 50.69 -15.98 -5.52
N THR A 278 50.08 -16.87 -4.75
CA THR A 278 50.69 -17.50 -3.56
C THR A 278 51.77 -18.47 -4.00
N GLU A 279 53.00 -18.16 -3.58
CA GLU A 279 54.20 -18.98 -3.63
C GLU A 279 54.00 -20.21 -2.72
N LEU A 280 54.09 -21.41 -3.31
CA LEU A 280 54.23 -22.67 -2.59
C LEU A 280 55.70 -22.82 -2.21
N ASP A 281 56.04 -22.59 -0.95
CA ASP A 281 57.29 -23.08 -0.37
C ASP A 281 57.05 -24.37 0.39
N GLY A 282 57.78 -25.40 -0.03
CA GLY A 282 57.86 -26.68 0.64
C GLY A 282 58.85 -26.65 1.80
N ASN A 283 58.47 -27.32 2.89
CA ASN A 283 59.35 -28.17 3.71
C ASN A 283 58.48 -29.07 4.60
#